data_AF-A0A842V8N8-F1
#
_entry.id   AF-A0A842V8N8-F1
#
_cell.length_a   1.000
_cell.length_b   1.000
_cell.length_c   1.000
_cell.angle_alpha   90.00
_cell.angle_beta   90.00
_cell.angle_gamma   90.00
#
_symmetry.space_group_name_H-M   'P 1'
#
loop_
_entity.id
_entity.type
_entity.pdbx_description
1 polymer ?
#
loop_
_entity_poly.entity_id
_entity_poly.type
_entity_poly.pdbx_seq_one_letter_code
_entity_poly.pdbx_strand_id
1 'polypeptide(L)'
;MGPVLRLLSLVVTVVLALSFPSFATSVGTPIEFSISSAPSSSGGGGGGGSSRTRPECVEQWACSNYESCENGVQSRTCEDLAGCGTSVSKPSTSRSCQSTCMPQWHCSEWSDCDAGLSQRNCTDLARCFEATPPDRVQSCIPSCELNGSCLPEIPCTDCDLVNETPTPLTGAVVTPPQDSSALWYLFLALVSVLVLIFLVKRTKEHKKVLSQKIRIYPAKKRGSLSHKVNPHGHVRVYVKDKKR
;
A
#
# COMPACT_ATOMS: atom_id res chain seq x y z
N MET A 1 10.44 -21.75 -27.07
CA MET A 1 9.42 -20.94 -26.35
C MET A 1 9.64 -19.47 -26.68
N GLY A 2 8.69 -18.85 -27.39
CA GLY A 2 8.87 -17.53 -28.00
C GLY A 2 8.84 -16.35 -27.02
N PRO A 3 9.25 -15.15 -27.47
CA PRO A 3 9.30 -13.93 -26.66
C PRO A 3 7.93 -13.53 -26.07
N VAL A 4 6.84 -13.94 -26.71
CA VAL A 4 5.46 -13.70 -26.25
C VAL A 4 5.17 -14.46 -24.95
N LEU A 5 5.68 -15.69 -24.80
CA LEU A 5 5.46 -16.51 -23.61
C LEU A 5 6.24 -15.97 -22.40
N ARG A 6 7.41 -15.35 -22.63
CA ARG A 6 8.19 -14.67 -21.59
C ARG A 6 7.52 -13.39 -21.11
N LEU A 7 6.87 -12.65 -22.02
CA LEU A 7 6.14 -11.44 -21.64
C LEU A 7 4.89 -11.79 -20.80
N LEU A 8 4.15 -12.84 -21.20
CA LEU A 8 2.98 -13.33 -20.45
C LEU A 8 3.37 -13.82 -19.05
N SER A 9 4.47 -14.57 -18.92
CA SER A 9 4.98 -15.00 -17.62
C SER A 9 5.37 -13.83 -16.71
N LEU A 10 5.95 -12.76 -17.27
CA LEU A 10 6.31 -11.56 -16.51
C LEU A 10 5.09 -10.75 -16.05
N VAL A 11 4.05 -10.68 -16.87
CA VAL A 11 2.80 -9.99 -16.51
C VAL A 11 2.09 -10.75 -15.38
N VAL A 12 2.04 -12.08 -15.45
CA VAL A 12 1.41 -12.91 -14.40
C VAL A 12 2.15 -12.80 -13.07
N THR A 13 3.49 -12.79 -13.06
CA THR A 13 4.26 -12.63 -11.82
C THR A 13 4.14 -11.24 -11.22
N VAL A 14 4.07 -10.18 -12.02
CA VAL A 14 3.86 -8.81 -11.52
C VAL A 14 2.46 -8.65 -10.93
N VAL A 15 1.43 -9.21 -11.57
CA VAL A 15 0.05 -9.16 -11.05
C VAL A 15 -0.07 -9.93 -9.74
N LEU A 16 0.54 -11.10 -9.62
CA LEU A 16 0.55 -11.86 -8.36
C LEU A 16 1.32 -11.13 -7.25
N ALA A 17 2.47 -10.52 -7.57
CA ALA A 17 3.25 -9.77 -6.58
C ALA A 17 2.56 -8.51 -6.04
N LEU A 18 1.69 -7.88 -6.85
CA LEU A 18 0.89 -6.73 -6.42
C LEU A 18 -0.37 -7.12 -5.64
N SER A 19 -0.76 -8.39 -5.67
CA SER A 19 -1.99 -8.88 -5.02
C SER A 19 -1.76 -9.40 -3.59
N PHE A 20 -0.51 -9.62 -3.19
CA PHE A 20 -0.16 -10.12 -1.86
C PHE A 20 0.93 -9.25 -1.24
N PRO A 21 0.59 -8.27 -0.39
CA PRO A 21 1.59 -7.55 0.39
C PRO A 21 2.23 -8.53 1.38
N SER A 22 3.48 -8.92 1.11
CA SER A 22 4.28 -9.70 2.03
C SER A 22 4.48 -8.92 3.33
N PHE A 23 3.82 -9.36 4.40
CA PHE A 23 4.09 -8.90 5.77
C PHE A 23 5.50 -9.34 6.16
N ALA A 24 6.47 -8.44 6.02
CA ALA A 24 7.81 -8.61 6.56
C ALA A 24 7.81 -8.14 8.03
N THR A 25 7.71 -9.09 8.95
CA THR A 25 7.84 -8.85 10.39
C THR A 25 9.29 -8.48 10.70
N SER A 26 9.58 -7.18 10.85
CA SER A 26 10.90 -6.71 11.27
C SER A 26 10.96 -6.75 12.81
N VAL A 27 11.66 -7.74 13.36
CA VAL A 27 12.01 -7.78 14.78
C VAL A 27 13.25 -6.90 14.96
N GLY A 28 13.05 -5.67 15.42
CA GLY A 28 14.13 -4.75 15.75
C GLY A 28 14.72 -5.07 17.12
N THR A 29 16.01 -5.43 17.15
CA THR A 29 16.78 -5.52 18.39
C THR A 29 17.09 -4.12 18.92
N PRO A 30 16.94 -3.87 20.24
CA PRO A 30 17.31 -2.59 20.84
C PRO A 30 18.83 -2.39 20.79
N ILE A 31 19.28 -1.26 20.24
CA ILE A 31 20.68 -0.83 20.31
C ILE A 31 20.79 0.13 21.49
N GLU A 32 21.53 -0.25 22.53
CA GLU A 32 21.95 0.66 23.59
C GLU A 32 23.05 1.59 23.06
N PHE A 33 22.83 2.90 23.17
CA PHE A 33 23.83 3.93 22.88
C PHE A 33 24.20 4.65 24.17
N SER A 34 25.44 4.45 24.62
CA SER A 34 26.03 5.20 25.73
C SER A 34 26.55 6.55 25.22
N ILE A 35 25.87 7.63 25.61
CA ILE A 35 26.25 9.00 25.26
C ILE A 35 27.30 9.50 26.27
N SER A 36 28.50 9.79 25.78
CA SER A 36 29.56 10.41 26.56
C SER A 36 29.46 11.93 26.43
N SER A 37 29.15 12.62 27.52
CA SER A 37 28.98 14.07 27.60
C SER A 37 30.31 14.80 27.42
N ALA A 38 30.41 15.67 26.41
CA ALA A 38 31.56 16.55 26.19
C ALA A 38 31.40 17.91 26.94
N PRO A 39 32.50 18.52 27.39
CA PRO A 39 32.46 19.74 28.20
C PRO A 39 32.24 21.01 27.37
N SER A 40 31.38 21.87 27.91
CA SER A 40 31.11 23.24 27.49
C SER A 40 32.35 24.14 27.63
N SER A 41 32.88 24.65 26.52
CA SER A 41 33.95 25.66 26.50
C SER A 41 33.37 27.03 26.15
N SER A 42 33.34 27.90 27.16
CA SER A 42 33.06 29.32 27.05
C SER A 42 34.35 30.08 26.70
N GLY A 43 34.34 30.88 25.64
CA GLY A 43 35.48 31.71 25.26
C GLY A 43 35.05 32.86 24.36
N GLY A 44 34.96 34.06 24.94
CA GLY A 44 34.71 35.31 24.22
C GLY A 44 35.97 35.88 23.56
N GLY A 45 35.77 36.85 22.68
CA GLY A 45 36.84 37.67 22.10
C GLY A 45 36.39 38.37 20.83
N GLY A 46 36.24 39.70 20.90
CA GLY A 46 35.77 40.53 19.80
C GLY A 46 36.83 40.95 18.79
N GLY A 47 36.36 41.61 17.73
CA GLY A 47 37.14 42.58 16.94
C GLY A 47 37.38 42.21 15.47
N GLY A 48 36.94 43.12 14.58
CA GLY A 48 37.65 43.40 13.33
C GLY A 48 37.02 42.86 12.05
N GLY A 49 36.23 43.71 11.38
CA GLY A 49 35.59 43.44 10.09
C GLY A 49 36.54 42.91 9.02
N SER A 50 36.31 41.66 8.64
CA SER A 50 36.67 41.13 7.34
C SER A 50 35.49 40.24 6.96
N SER A 51 34.81 40.56 5.87
CA SER A 51 33.70 39.77 5.32
C SER A 51 34.27 38.46 4.76
N ARG A 52 34.79 37.63 5.66
CA ARG A 52 34.94 36.22 5.45
C ARG A 52 33.54 35.70 5.64
N THR A 53 32.89 35.34 4.54
CA THR A 53 31.73 34.45 4.55
C THR A 53 32.03 33.34 5.53
N ARG A 54 31.41 33.42 6.72
CA ARG A 54 31.52 32.39 7.75
C ARG A 54 31.16 31.08 7.05
N PRO A 55 31.99 30.03 7.13
CA PRO A 55 31.64 28.75 6.53
C PRO A 55 30.24 28.39 7.01
N GLU A 56 29.35 28.17 6.05
CA GLU A 56 27.96 27.85 6.32
C GLU A 56 27.93 26.59 7.20
N CYS A 57 27.25 26.68 8.34
CA CYS A 57 27.14 25.55 9.23
C CYS A 57 26.27 24.50 8.55
N VAL A 58 26.83 23.32 8.27
CA VAL A 58 26.10 22.21 7.68
C VAL A 58 25.54 21.37 8.82
N GLU A 59 24.22 21.35 8.95
CA GLU A 59 23.52 20.57 9.99
C GLU A 59 23.79 19.07 9.82
N GLN A 60 23.99 18.37 10.93
CA GLN A 60 24.18 16.91 10.95
C GLN A 60 23.20 16.28 11.93
N TRP A 61 22.10 15.75 11.40
CA TRP A 61 21.02 15.20 12.23
C TRP A 61 21.21 13.70 12.51
N ALA A 62 21.20 13.33 13.78
CA ALA A 62 21.00 11.95 14.23
C ALA A 62 19.60 11.80 14.80
N CYS A 63 18.82 10.87 14.24
CA CYS A 63 17.46 10.60 14.70
C CYS A 63 17.36 9.21 15.31
N SER A 64 16.58 9.09 16.38
CA SER A 64 16.14 7.79 16.90
C SER A 64 15.18 7.09 15.93
N ASN A 65 14.92 5.82 16.20
CA ASN A 65 13.85 5.09 15.52
C ASN A 65 12.49 5.71 15.85
N TYR A 66 11.52 5.51 14.96
CA TYR A 66 10.13 5.84 15.27
C TYR A 66 9.62 4.98 16.44
N GLU A 67 8.98 5.62 17.41
CA GLU A 67 8.30 4.98 18.52
C GLU A 67 7.10 4.15 18.04
N SER A 68 6.47 3.40 18.92
CA SER A 68 5.23 2.68 18.60
C SER A 68 4.15 3.64 18.10
N CYS A 69 3.31 3.15 17.20
CA CYS A 69 2.19 3.92 16.68
C CYS A 69 1.18 4.18 17.80
N GLU A 70 0.99 5.44 18.18
CA GLU A 70 0.00 5.86 19.17
C GLU A 70 -1.00 6.79 18.49
N ASN A 71 -2.28 6.45 18.54
CA ASN A 71 -3.36 7.22 17.90
C ASN A 71 -3.10 7.53 16.40
N GLY A 72 -2.52 6.57 15.66
CA GLY A 72 -2.22 6.72 14.24
C GLY A 72 -0.99 7.58 13.91
N VAL A 73 -0.22 7.99 14.93
CA VAL A 73 1.01 8.79 14.77
C VAL A 73 2.21 8.08 15.41
N GLN A 74 3.36 8.12 14.72
CA GLN A 74 4.65 7.77 15.31
C GLN A 74 5.50 9.02 15.48
N SER A 75 6.12 9.14 16.65
CA SER A 75 7.12 10.15 17.00
C SER A 75 8.53 9.60 16.90
N ARG A 76 9.50 10.48 16.67
CA ARG A 76 10.93 10.22 16.88
C ARG A 76 11.63 11.51 17.31
N THR A 77 12.78 11.35 17.96
CA THR A 77 13.65 12.46 18.35
C THR A 77 14.80 12.61 17.36
N CYS A 78 15.19 13.86 17.08
CA CYS A 78 16.34 14.17 16.23
C CYS A 78 17.21 15.22 16.93
N GLU A 79 18.51 14.97 17.01
CA GLU A 79 19.53 15.82 17.61
C GLU A 79 20.49 16.33 16.53
N ASP A 80 20.85 17.61 16.60
CA ASP A 80 21.83 18.23 15.71
C ASP A 80 23.24 18.04 16.30
N LEU A 81 23.98 17.08 15.75
CA LEU A 81 25.33 16.74 16.19
C LEU A 81 26.35 17.84 15.90
N ALA A 82 26.07 18.70 14.92
CA ALA A 82 26.96 19.81 14.55
C ALA A 82 26.73 21.06 15.42
N GLY A 83 25.65 21.10 16.21
CA GLY A 83 25.32 22.24 17.07
C GLY A 83 25.11 23.54 16.29
N CYS A 84 24.63 23.45 15.04
CA CYS A 84 24.38 24.61 14.18
C CYS A 84 23.25 25.49 14.71
N GLY A 85 22.27 24.88 15.39
CA GLY A 85 21.14 25.60 16.01
C GLY A 85 20.09 26.09 15.00
N THR A 86 20.20 25.66 13.74
CA THR A 86 19.20 25.88 12.68
C THR A 86 18.31 24.64 12.53
N SER A 87 17.23 24.74 11.77
CA SER A 87 16.29 23.63 11.51
C SER A 87 15.98 23.43 10.02
N VAL A 88 16.84 23.95 9.15
CA VAL A 88 16.60 24.03 7.71
C VAL A 88 16.54 22.64 7.07
N SER A 89 17.36 21.71 7.54
CA SER A 89 17.43 20.32 7.07
C SER A 89 16.96 19.31 8.12
N LYS A 90 16.26 19.77 9.17
CA LYS A 90 15.76 18.90 10.23
C LYS A 90 14.78 17.86 9.66
N PRO A 91 15.03 16.54 9.83
CA PRO A 91 14.10 15.52 9.40
C PRO A 91 12.77 15.58 10.16
N SER A 92 11.67 15.13 9.54
CA SER A 92 10.38 15.06 10.23
C SER A 92 10.46 14.20 11.49
N THR A 93 9.94 14.71 12.60
CA THR A 93 9.86 14.02 13.89
C THR A 93 8.51 13.31 14.09
N SER A 94 7.55 13.50 13.19
CA SER A 94 6.26 12.81 13.21
C SER A 94 5.92 12.22 11.84
N ARG A 95 5.23 11.08 11.85
CA ARG A 95 4.61 10.51 10.65
C ARG A 95 3.31 9.80 10.99
N SER A 96 2.38 9.78 10.04
CA SER A 96 1.23 8.87 10.13
C SER A 96 1.72 7.44 10.05
N CYS A 97 1.26 6.60 10.96
CA CYS A 97 1.42 5.16 10.88
C CYS A 97 0.07 4.54 10.60
N GLN A 98 0.03 3.73 9.55
CA GLN A 98 -1.10 2.88 9.25
C GLN A 98 -0.86 1.56 9.99
N SER A 99 -0.86 1.57 11.32
CA SER A 99 -1.11 0.31 12.02
C SER A 99 -2.58 0.02 11.77
N THR A 100 -2.86 -1.00 10.95
CA THR A 100 -4.21 -1.55 10.90
C THR A 100 -4.47 -2.11 12.29
N CYS A 101 -5.03 -1.28 13.17
CA CYS A 101 -5.45 -1.72 14.49
C CYS A 101 -6.56 -2.73 14.24
N MET A 102 -6.24 -4.01 14.43
CA MET A 102 -7.24 -5.07 14.31
C MET A 102 -7.97 -5.14 15.65
N PRO A 103 -9.25 -4.70 15.71
CA PRO A 103 -9.98 -4.69 16.97
C PRO A 103 -10.13 -6.12 17.49
N GLN A 104 -9.98 -6.28 18.80
CA GLN A 104 -10.19 -7.53 19.50
C GLN A 104 -11.43 -7.38 20.38
N TRP A 105 -12.59 -7.50 19.76
CA TRP A 105 -13.87 -7.38 20.42
C TRP A 105 -14.11 -8.57 21.35
N HIS A 106 -14.33 -8.26 22.63
CA HIS A 106 -14.86 -9.17 23.62
C HIS A 106 -16.27 -8.71 23.99
N CYS A 107 -17.26 -9.56 23.74
CA CYS A 107 -18.66 -9.26 24.06
C CYS A 107 -19.16 -10.11 25.23
N SER A 108 -20.07 -9.56 26.03
CA SER A 108 -20.82 -10.34 27.01
C SER A 108 -21.77 -11.33 26.32
N GLU A 109 -22.32 -12.26 27.09
CA GLU A 109 -23.50 -13.00 26.70
C GLU A 109 -24.65 -12.02 26.38
N TRP A 110 -25.56 -12.51 25.54
CA TRP A 110 -26.81 -11.83 25.23
C TRP A 110 -27.70 -11.75 26.47
N SER A 111 -28.32 -10.60 26.70
CA SER A 111 -29.36 -10.45 27.72
C SER A 111 -30.56 -11.32 27.39
N ASP A 112 -31.39 -11.56 28.41
CA ASP A 112 -32.72 -12.11 28.22
C ASP A 112 -33.51 -11.30 27.19
N CYS A 113 -34.47 -11.97 26.56
CA CYS A 113 -35.32 -11.35 25.56
C CYS A 113 -36.34 -10.45 26.24
N ASP A 114 -36.22 -9.14 26.04
CA ASP A 114 -37.17 -8.15 26.53
C ASP A 114 -37.79 -7.40 25.34
N ALA A 115 -39.12 -7.39 25.26
CA ALA A 115 -39.88 -6.82 24.15
C ALA A 115 -39.40 -7.27 22.74
N GLY A 116 -38.96 -8.52 22.62
CA GLY A 116 -38.45 -9.08 21.36
C GLY A 116 -37.03 -8.66 20.97
N LEU A 117 -36.31 -8.00 21.89
CA LEU A 117 -34.93 -7.56 21.71
C LEU A 117 -34.02 -8.13 22.80
N SER A 118 -32.80 -8.48 22.40
CA SER A 118 -31.73 -8.89 23.28
C SER A 118 -30.53 -7.97 23.06
N GLN A 119 -29.84 -7.62 24.14
CA GLN A 119 -28.71 -6.68 24.13
C GLN A 119 -27.45 -7.33 24.70
N ARG A 120 -26.28 -6.88 24.26
CA ARG A 120 -24.99 -7.25 24.86
C ARG A 120 -24.03 -6.08 24.86
N ASN A 121 -23.05 -6.13 25.75
CA ASN A 121 -21.99 -5.13 25.78
C ASN A 121 -20.73 -5.67 25.11
N CYS A 122 -20.01 -4.83 24.36
CA CYS A 122 -18.78 -5.21 23.67
C CYS A 122 -17.67 -4.20 23.96
N THR A 123 -16.51 -4.71 24.39
CA THR A 123 -15.32 -3.93 24.71
C THR A 123 -14.18 -4.35 23.80
N ASP A 124 -13.48 -3.38 23.21
CA ASP A 124 -12.28 -3.66 22.42
C ASP A 124 -11.06 -3.76 23.35
N LEU A 125 -10.51 -4.97 23.46
CA LEU A 125 -9.32 -5.23 24.27
C LEU A 125 -8.05 -4.63 23.63
N ALA A 126 -8.05 -4.42 22.32
CA ALA A 126 -6.96 -3.79 21.58
C ALA A 126 -7.01 -2.26 21.62
N ARG A 127 -8.10 -1.67 22.13
CA ARG A 127 -8.30 -0.21 22.26
C ARG A 127 -8.14 0.54 20.94
N CYS A 128 -8.67 -0.01 19.86
CA CYS A 128 -8.73 0.62 18.55
C CYS A 128 -9.82 1.71 18.55
N PHE A 129 -9.44 2.97 18.35
CA PHE A 129 -10.35 4.11 18.44
C PHE A 129 -11.29 4.27 17.23
N GLU A 130 -11.03 3.60 16.10
CA GLU A 130 -11.79 3.75 14.84
C GLU A 130 -12.54 2.48 14.42
N ALA A 131 -12.54 1.43 15.24
CA ALA A 131 -13.20 0.18 14.89
C ALA A 131 -14.71 0.25 15.15
N THR A 132 -15.51 -0.16 14.16
CA THR A 132 -16.95 -0.37 14.36
C THR A 132 -17.17 -1.60 15.25
N PRO A 133 -17.91 -1.48 16.37
CA PRO A 133 -18.26 -2.65 17.18
C PRO A 133 -19.19 -3.59 16.41
N PRO A 134 -19.17 -4.90 16.73
CA PRO A 134 -20.18 -5.83 16.26
C PRO A 134 -21.56 -5.47 16.82
N ASP A 135 -22.62 -6.06 16.25
CA ASP A 135 -24.00 -5.79 16.65
C ASP A 135 -24.21 -6.02 18.15
N ARG A 136 -24.84 -5.02 18.80
CA ARG A 136 -25.13 -4.98 20.23
C ARG A 136 -26.59 -5.25 20.57
N VAL A 137 -27.45 -5.29 19.55
CA VAL A 137 -28.88 -5.53 19.67
C VAL A 137 -29.26 -6.55 18.60
N GLN A 138 -30.00 -7.58 18.99
CA GLN A 138 -30.58 -8.54 18.05
C GLN A 138 -32.04 -8.80 18.40
N SER A 139 -32.82 -9.20 17.39
CA SER A 139 -34.18 -9.70 17.62
C SER A 139 -34.12 -11.08 18.26
N CYS A 140 -35.02 -11.34 19.19
CA CYS A 140 -35.18 -12.63 19.85
C CYS A 140 -36.66 -12.99 19.95
N ILE A 141 -36.92 -14.28 20.06
CA ILE A 141 -38.24 -14.80 20.41
C ILE A 141 -38.18 -15.12 21.90
N PRO A 142 -39.06 -14.56 22.75
CA PRO A 142 -39.11 -14.95 24.14
C PRO A 142 -39.39 -16.45 24.20
N SER A 143 -38.48 -17.21 24.81
CA SER A 143 -38.70 -18.64 25.03
C SER A 143 -39.92 -18.79 25.94
N CYS A 144 -41.05 -19.13 25.33
CA CYS A 144 -42.22 -19.56 26.07
C CYS A 144 -41.95 -21.01 26.48
N GLU A 145 -41.73 -21.26 27.77
CA GLU A 145 -41.67 -22.64 28.24
C GLU A 145 -43.01 -23.34 27.98
N LEU A 146 -42.93 -24.58 27.51
CA LEU A 146 -44.04 -25.46 27.09
C LEU A 146 -45.13 -25.74 28.16
N ASN A 147 -45.03 -25.11 29.33
CA ASN A 147 -46.02 -25.19 30.42
C ASN A 147 -46.91 -23.95 30.55
N GLY A 148 -46.84 -22.98 29.62
CA GLY A 148 -47.89 -21.96 29.47
C GLY A 148 -48.04 -20.98 30.63
N SER A 149 -47.07 -20.89 31.53
CA SER A 149 -47.07 -19.91 32.62
C SER A 149 -46.11 -18.75 32.29
N CYS A 150 -46.63 -17.67 31.71
CA CYS A 150 -45.95 -16.38 31.73
C CYS A 150 -45.87 -15.92 33.19
N LEU A 151 -44.67 -15.60 33.70
CA LEU A 151 -44.51 -14.96 35.01
C LEU A 151 -45.32 -13.65 35.05
N PRO A 152 -45.97 -13.33 36.18
CA PRO A 152 -47.03 -12.34 36.25
C PRO A 152 -46.43 -10.94 36.26
N GLU A 153 -46.67 -10.19 35.17
CA GLU A 153 -46.95 -8.74 35.13
C GLU A 153 -46.83 -8.16 33.71
N ILE A 154 -46.31 -8.95 32.75
CA ILE A 154 -46.39 -8.62 31.32
C ILE A 154 -47.49 -9.51 30.71
N PRO A 155 -48.66 -8.96 30.34
CA PRO A 155 -49.68 -9.74 29.66
C PRO A 155 -49.12 -10.22 28.33
N CYS A 156 -48.91 -11.53 28.21
CA CYS A 156 -48.78 -12.24 26.95
C CYS A 156 -50.14 -12.16 26.21
N THR A 157 -50.55 -10.96 25.80
CA THR A 157 -51.73 -10.78 24.97
C THR A 157 -51.40 -11.29 23.57
N ASP A 158 -52.01 -12.44 23.25
CA ASP A 158 -51.99 -13.16 21.97
C ASP A 158 -50.71 -13.93 21.58
N CYS A 159 -50.47 -15.05 22.28
CA CYS A 159 -49.73 -16.17 21.71
C CYS A 159 -50.63 -17.16 20.92
N ASP A 160 -51.95 -16.94 20.88
CA ASP A 160 -52.92 -17.86 20.25
C ASP A 160 -53.30 -17.53 18.79
N LEU A 161 -52.67 -16.52 18.17
CA LEU A 161 -52.86 -16.19 16.75
C LEU A 161 -51.76 -16.73 15.83
N VAL A 162 -51.08 -17.82 16.20
CA VAL A 162 -50.02 -18.44 15.35
C VAL A 162 -50.58 -19.47 14.35
N ASN A 163 -51.90 -19.53 14.14
CA ASN A 163 -52.47 -20.32 13.04
C ASN A 163 -53.10 -19.51 11.91
N GLU A 164 -52.99 -18.18 11.96
CA GLU A 164 -53.15 -17.37 10.76
C GLU A 164 -51.82 -17.46 10.00
N THR A 165 -51.84 -18.16 8.88
CA THR A 165 -50.79 -18.16 7.85
C THR A 165 -50.09 -16.81 7.81
N PRO A 166 -48.77 -16.73 8.04
CA PRO A 166 -48.07 -15.45 8.09
C PRO A 166 -48.27 -14.74 6.76
N THR A 167 -49.14 -13.73 6.74
CA THR A 167 -49.11 -12.73 5.68
C THR A 167 -47.69 -12.17 5.69
N PRO A 168 -46.95 -12.27 4.57
CA PRO A 168 -45.59 -11.79 4.50
C PRO A 168 -45.61 -10.29 4.78
N LEU A 169 -45.29 -9.92 6.02
CA LEU A 169 -44.94 -8.56 6.38
C LEU A 169 -43.76 -8.19 5.50
N THR A 170 -44.10 -7.44 4.46
CA THR A 170 -43.19 -6.93 3.43
C THR A 170 -42.41 -5.76 4.06
N GLY A 171 -41.70 -6.05 5.14
CA GLY A 171 -40.58 -5.25 5.60
C GLY A 171 -39.42 -5.65 4.72
N ALA A 172 -39.29 -4.98 3.57
CA ALA A 172 -38.11 -5.12 2.74
C ALA A 172 -36.89 -4.73 3.60
N VAL A 173 -36.21 -5.73 4.16
CA VAL A 173 -34.83 -5.60 4.56
C VAL A 173 -34.14 -5.10 3.31
N VAL A 174 -33.80 -3.81 3.32
CA VAL A 174 -32.93 -3.21 2.31
C VAL A 174 -31.58 -3.84 2.56
N THR A 175 -31.39 -5.05 2.04
CA THR A 175 -30.05 -5.56 1.83
C THR A 175 -29.38 -4.57 0.90
N PRO A 176 -28.20 -4.02 1.26
CA PRO A 176 -27.47 -3.17 0.34
C PRO A 176 -27.27 -3.97 -0.95
N PRO A 177 -27.53 -3.39 -2.13
CA PRO A 177 -27.53 -4.11 -3.39
C PRO A 177 -26.20 -4.85 -3.55
N GLN A 178 -26.27 -6.18 -3.50
CA GLN A 178 -25.13 -7.11 -3.56
C GLN A 178 -24.50 -7.17 -4.97
N ASP A 179 -24.94 -6.29 -5.89
CA ASP A 179 -24.51 -6.21 -7.29
C ASP A 179 -23.32 -5.26 -7.51
N SER A 180 -22.61 -4.85 -6.46
CA SER A 180 -21.40 -4.02 -6.58
C SER A 180 -20.25 -4.72 -7.31
N SER A 181 -20.36 -6.04 -7.54
CA SER A 181 -19.41 -6.79 -8.36
C SER A 181 -19.46 -6.40 -9.84
N ALA A 182 -20.63 -6.02 -10.38
CA ALA A 182 -20.77 -5.65 -11.79
C ALA A 182 -19.99 -4.37 -12.14
N LEU A 183 -20.01 -3.38 -11.25
CA LEU A 183 -19.23 -2.15 -11.42
C LEU A 183 -17.73 -2.42 -11.34
N TRP A 184 -17.30 -3.36 -10.51
CA TRP A 184 -15.90 -3.78 -10.44
C TRP A 184 -15.44 -4.44 -11.75
N TYR A 185 -16.24 -5.32 -12.33
CA TYR A 185 -15.91 -5.93 -13.63
C TYR A 185 -15.89 -4.90 -14.78
N LEU A 186 -16.79 -3.92 -14.78
CA LEU A 186 -16.77 -2.82 -15.75
C LEU A 186 -15.53 -1.95 -15.58
N PHE A 187 -15.12 -1.65 -14.35
CA PHE A 187 -13.90 -0.90 -14.08
C PHE A 187 -12.66 -1.66 -14.56
N LEU A 188 -12.54 -2.95 -14.25
CA LEU A 188 -11.44 -3.80 -14.73
C LEU A 188 -11.40 -3.90 -16.26
N ALA A 189 -12.57 -4.04 -16.90
CA ALA A 189 -12.67 -4.03 -18.35
C ALA A 189 -12.18 -2.70 -18.95
N LEU A 190 -12.59 -1.57 -18.38
CA LEU A 190 -12.18 -0.23 -18.82
C LEU A 190 -10.65 -0.03 -18.67
N VAL A 191 -10.08 -0.40 -17.52
CA VAL A 191 -8.63 -0.34 -17.29
C VAL A 191 -7.88 -1.22 -18.30
N SER A 192 -8.37 -2.43 -18.60
CA SER A 192 -7.76 -3.31 -19.60
C SER A 192 -7.73 -2.69 -21.00
N VAL A 193 -8.83 -2.02 -21.41
CA VAL A 193 -8.92 -1.33 -22.71
C VAL A 193 -7.97 -0.15 -22.76
N LEU A 194 -7.86 0.65 -21.70
CA LEU A 194 -6.91 1.77 -21.63
C LEU A 194 -5.46 1.29 -21.72
N VAL A 195 -5.11 0.19 -21.07
CA VAL A 195 -3.77 -0.42 -21.18
C VAL A 195 -3.51 -0.88 -22.61
N LEU A 196 -4.47 -1.54 -23.27
CA LEU A 196 -4.33 -1.94 -24.67
C LEU A 196 -4.13 -0.72 -25.60
N ILE A 197 -4.90 0.35 -25.42
CA ILE A 197 -4.75 1.61 -26.18
C ILE A 197 -3.34 2.19 -25.96
N PHE A 198 -2.85 2.21 -24.71
CA PHE A 198 -1.52 2.69 -24.39
C PHE A 198 -0.42 1.84 -25.05
N LEU A 199 -0.55 0.52 -25.03
CA LEU A 199 0.39 -0.40 -25.68
C LEU A 199 0.40 -0.22 -27.21
N VAL A 200 -0.77 -0.08 -27.84
CA VAL A 200 -0.87 0.21 -29.28
C VAL A 200 -0.24 1.57 -29.62
N LYS A 201 -0.48 2.59 -28.79
CA LYS A 201 0.15 3.91 -28.98
C LYS A 201 1.67 3.84 -28.87
N ARG A 202 2.18 3.15 -27.84
CA ARG A 202 3.63 2.97 -27.62
C ARG A 202 4.31 2.24 -28.78
N THR A 203 3.67 1.20 -29.32
CA THR A 203 4.22 0.47 -30.49
C THR A 203 4.22 1.32 -31.77
N LYS A 204 3.21 2.18 -31.97
CA LYS A 204 3.19 3.13 -33.10
C LYS A 204 4.33 4.15 -33.01
N GLU A 205 4.61 4.70 -31.84
CA GLU A 205 5.72 5.66 -31.66
C GLU A 205 7.09 4.98 -31.89
N HIS A 206 7.27 3.76 -31.41
CA HIS A 206 8.51 3.01 -31.66
C HIS A 206 8.73 2.73 -33.15
N LYS A 207 7.66 2.45 -33.92
CA LYS A 207 7.74 2.29 -35.38
C LYS A 207 8.13 3.59 -36.10
N LYS A 208 7.64 4.76 -35.65
CA LYS A 208 8.04 6.06 -36.22
C LYS A 208 9.53 6.34 -36.01
N VAL A 209 10.04 6.09 -34.80
CA VAL A 209 11.47 6.27 -34.48
C VAL A 209 12.36 5.33 -35.29
N LEU A 210 11.97 4.06 -35.45
CA LEU A 210 12.70 3.11 -36.31
C LEU A 210 12.63 3.48 -37.79
N SER A 211 11.49 3.97 -38.29
CA SER A 211 11.36 4.42 -39.68
C SER A 211 12.21 5.64 -40.00
N GLN A 212 12.43 6.55 -39.03
CA GLN A 212 13.32 7.69 -39.22
C GLN A 212 14.80 7.28 -39.26
N LYS A 213 15.22 6.33 -38.40
CA LYS A 213 16.61 5.84 -38.40
C LYS A 213 17.02 5.16 -39.72
N ILE A 214 16.10 4.47 -40.40
CA ILE A 214 16.40 3.80 -41.69
C ILE A 214 16.69 4.80 -42.83
N ARG A 215 16.15 6.03 -42.79
CA ARG A 215 16.43 7.05 -43.83
C ARG A 215 17.80 7.71 -43.70
N ILE A 216 18.43 7.69 -42.53
CA ILE A 216 19.67 8.46 -42.26
C ILE A 216 20.94 7.66 -42.58
N TYR A 217 20.85 6.34 -42.76
CA TYR A 217 21.97 5.53 -43.25
C TYR A 217 21.84 5.31 -44.76
N PRO A 218 22.41 6.18 -45.63
CA PRO A 218 22.49 5.87 -47.05
C PRO A 218 23.20 4.54 -47.19
N ALA A 219 22.58 3.60 -47.92
CA ALA A 219 23.14 2.28 -48.18
C ALA A 219 24.58 2.43 -48.68
N LYS A 220 25.56 2.18 -47.79
CA LYS A 220 26.97 2.15 -48.13
C LYS A 220 27.13 0.99 -49.09
N LYS A 221 27.20 1.28 -50.41
CA LYS A 221 27.44 0.31 -51.49
C LYS A 221 28.58 -0.60 -51.03
N ARG A 222 28.24 -1.84 -50.65
CA ARG A 222 29.25 -2.86 -50.33
C ARG A 222 30.06 -3.06 -51.60
N GLY A 223 31.32 -2.62 -51.56
CA GLY A 223 32.30 -3.00 -52.57
C GLY A 223 32.36 -4.53 -52.61
N SER A 224 32.17 -5.10 -53.80
CA SER A 224 32.27 -6.53 -54.06
C SER A 224 33.63 -7.04 -53.59
N LEU A 225 33.65 -7.77 -52.46
CA LEU A 225 34.84 -8.40 -51.92
C LEU A 225 35.08 -9.69 -52.73
N SER A 226 36.06 -9.67 -53.61
CA SER A 226 36.45 -10.86 -54.38
C SER A 226 37.55 -11.60 -53.61
N HIS A 227 37.24 -12.79 -53.08
CA HIS A 227 38.22 -13.67 -52.46
C HIS A 227 38.97 -14.46 -53.54
N LYS A 228 40.31 -14.37 -53.54
CA LYS A 228 41.20 -15.31 -54.25
C LYS A 228 41.95 -16.11 -53.19
N VAL A 229 41.76 -17.43 -53.20
CA VAL A 229 42.44 -18.37 -52.30
C VAL A 229 43.71 -18.86 -53.00
N ASN A 230 44.85 -18.77 -52.31
CA ASN A 230 46.14 -19.26 -52.79
C ASN A 230 46.37 -20.69 -52.24
N PRO A 231 47.07 -21.61 -52.94
CA PRO A 231 47.12 -23.04 -52.60
C PRO A 231 47.97 -23.39 -51.37
N HIS A 232 48.63 -22.41 -50.74
CA HIS A 232 49.40 -22.58 -49.50
C HIS A 232 48.65 -22.16 -48.22
N GLY A 233 47.32 -22.07 -48.25
CA GLY A 233 46.49 -21.97 -47.04
C GLY A 233 46.45 -20.62 -46.32
N HIS A 234 47.22 -19.61 -46.76
CA HIS A 234 47.14 -18.26 -46.21
C HIS A 234 46.10 -17.40 -46.95
N VAL A 235 45.01 -17.03 -46.26
CA VAL A 235 44.00 -16.10 -46.78
C VAL A 235 44.47 -14.66 -46.54
N ARG A 236 44.79 -13.92 -47.61
CA ARG A 236 45.02 -12.46 -47.54
C ARG A 236 43.79 -11.73 -48.09
N VAL A 237 43.19 -10.88 -47.25
CA VAL A 237 42.07 -10.02 -47.66
C VAL A 237 42.65 -8.71 -48.18
N TYR A 238 42.42 -8.42 -49.45
CA TYR A 238 42.81 -7.14 -50.06
C TYR A 238 41.59 -6.23 -50.16
N VAL A 239 41.63 -5.10 -49.46
CA VAL A 239 40.65 -4.03 -49.65
C VAL A 239 41.10 -3.23 -50.88
N LYS A 240 40.37 -3.37 -51.99
CA LYS A 240 40.59 -2.56 -53.20
C LYS A 240 40.09 -1.15 -52.94
N ASP A 241 40.97 -0.24 -52.55
CA ASP A 241 40.64 1.17 -52.51
C ASP A 241 40.42 1.68 -53.93
N LYS A 242 39.18 2.08 -54.19
CA LYS A 242 38.75 2.66 -55.46
C LYS A 242 39.24 4.10 -55.49
N LYS A 243 40.40 4.34 -56.12
CA LYS A 243 40.90 5.69 -56.39
C LYS A 243 39.79 6.51 -57.09
N ARG A 244 39.53 7.68 -56.52
CA ARG A 244 38.60 8.69 -57.04
C ARG A 244 39.14 9.32 -58.31
#